data_AF-A0A3Q3GLW8-F1
#
_entry.id   AF-A0A3Q3GLW8-F1
#
_cell.length_a   1.000
_cell.length_b   1.000
_cell.length_c   1.000
_cell.angle_alpha   90.00
_cell.angle_beta   90.00
_cell.angle_gamma   90.00
#
_symmetry.space_group_name_H-M   'P 1'
#
loop_
_entity.id
_entity.type
_entity.pdbx_description
1 polymer ?
#
loop_
_entity_poly.entity_id
_entity_poly.type
_entity_poly.pdbx_seq_one_letter_code
_entity_poly.pdbx_strand_id
1 'polypeptide(L)'
;ISFLQLLIMEEAPNARKALLENYDNLLNVADYCCSNYIQSGEDNMKALEETKNFTTQSLASVAYQISTLASSVLSLLDVLLYSTLFYQ
;
A
#
# COMPACT_ATOMS: atom_id res chain seq x y z
N ILE A 1 -21.66 -7.53 13.63
CA ILE A 1 -20.91 -7.78 12.37
C ILE A 1 -20.17 -9.09 12.57
N SER A 2 -20.40 -10.09 11.71
CA SER A 2 -19.64 -11.34 11.79
C SER A 2 -18.20 -11.10 11.33
N PHE A 3 -17.24 -11.91 11.80
CA PHE A 3 -15.84 -11.83 11.36
C PHE A 3 -15.71 -11.89 9.82
N LEU A 4 -16.53 -12.73 9.18
CA LEU A 4 -16.61 -12.80 7.72
C LEU A 4 -17.11 -11.49 7.08
N GLN A 5 -18.13 -10.83 7.66
CA GLN A 5 -18.57 -9.52 7.16
C GLN A 5 -17.49 -8.45 7.32
N LEU A 6 -16.73 -8.45 8.41
CA LEU A 6 -15.62 -7.51 8.62
C LEU A 6 -14.56 -7.65 7.53
N LEU A 7 -14.14 -8.88 7.24
CA LEU A 7 -13.13 -9.14 6.21
C LEU A 7 -13.60 -8.77 4.79
N ILE A 8 -14.87 -9.09 4.46
CA ILE A 8 -15.43 -8.86 3.11
C ILE A 8 -15.76 -7.39 2.88
N MET A 9 -16.35 -6.70 3.88
CA MET A 9 -16.87 -5.35 3.70
C MET A 9 -15.86 -4.26 4.06
N GLU A 10 -14.90 -4.55 4.93
CA GLU A 10 -13.95 -3.54 5.41
C GLU A 10 -12.50 -3.91 5.10
N GLU A 11 -11.93 -4.98 5.69
CA GLU A 11 -10.47 -5.16 5.64
C GLU A 11 -9.92 -5.34 4.22
N ALA A 12 -10.42 -6.31 3.45
CA ALA A 12 -9.89 -6.55 2.11
C ALA A 12 -10.19 -5.39 1.13
N PRO A 13 -11.40 -4.80 1.10
CA PRO A 13 -11.67 -3.62 0.29
C PRO A 13 -10.82 -2.41 0.67
N ASN A 14 -10.64 -2.14 1.97
CA ASN A 14 -9.86 -0.99 2.44
C ASN A 14 -8.37 -1.18 2.15
N ALA A 15 -7.82 -2.39 2.38
CA ALA A 15 -6.43 -2.69 2.03
C ALA A 15 -6.18 -2.54 0.52
N ARG A 16 -7.12 -2.99 -0.32
CA ARG A 16 -7.05 -2.79 -1.77
C ARG A 16 -7.15 -1.31 -2.15
N LYS A 17 -8.08 -0.57 -1.54
CA LYS A 17 -8.27 0.86 -1.78
C LYS A 17 -7.00 1.64 -1.41
N ALA A 18 -6.42 1.38 -0.25
CA ALA A 18 -5.18 2.01 0.19
C ALA A 18 -4.03 1.77 -0.82
N LEU A 19 -3.92 0.55 -1.37
CA LEU A 19 -2.92 0.22 -2.39
C LEU A 19 -3.14 1.00 -3.69
N LEU A 20 -4.40 1.18 -4.12
CA LEU A 20 -4.74 1.98 -5.29
C LEU A 20 -4.47 3.48 -5.07
N GLU A 21 -4.83 4.01 -3.91
CA GLU A 21 -4.53 5.42 -3.57
C GLU A 21 -3.02 5.65 -3.48
N ASN A 22 -2.26 4.68 -2.98
CA ASN A 22 -0.81 4.77 -2.92
C ASN A 22 -0.18 4.83 -4.32
N TYR A 23 -0.75 4.16 -5.32
CA TYR A 23 -0.27 4.28 -6.70
C TYR A 23 -0.26 5.74 -7.18
N ASP A 24 -1.38 6.46 -7.00
CA ASP A 24 -1.46 7.87 -7.38
C ASP A 24 -0.52 8.74 -6.54
N ASN A 25 -0.39 8.44 -5.24
CA ASN A 25 0.55 9.16 -4.36
C ASN A 25 2.00 8.98 -4.80
N LEU A 26 2.41 7.79 -5.25
CA LEU A 26 3.76 7.52 -5.74
C LEU A 26 4.08 8.28 -7.01
N LEU A 27 3.10 8.45 -7.92
CA LEU A 27 3.27 9.30 -9.10
C LEU A 27 3.53 10.75 -8.68
N ASN A 28 2.73 11.28 -7.75
CA ASN A 28 2.92 12.64 -7.23
C ASN A 28 4.29 12.81 -6.52
N VAL A 29 4.74 11.81 -5.75
CA VAL A 29 6.06 11.81 -5.11
C VAL A 29 7.17 11.80 -6.16
N ALA A 30 7.04 11.02 -7.22
CA ALA A 30 8.02 10.98 -8.31
C ALA A 30 8.11 12.34 -9.03
N ASP A 31 6.97 12.93 -9.37
CA ASP A 31 6.89 14.25 -10.01
C ASP A 31 7.49 15.34 -9.11
N TYR A 32 7.20 15.30 -7.82
CA TYR A 32 7.81 16.20 -6.83
C TYR A 32 9.33 16.02 -6.77
N CYS A 33 9.83 14.80 -6.63
CA CYS A 33 11.27 14.53 -6.54
C CYS A 33 12.01 15.04 -7.79
N CYS A 34 11.43 14.81 -8.98
CA CYS A 34 11.98 15.30 -10.23
C CYS A 34 12.01 16.83 -10.29
N SER A 35 10.86 17.46 -10.01
CA SER A 35 10.73 18.92 -10.02
C SER A 35 11.66 19.59 -9.01
N ASN A 36 11.71 19.06 -7.79
CA ASN A 36 12.54 19.57 -6.71
C ASN A 36 14.03 19.48 -7.06
N TYR A 37 14.48 18.35 -7.61
CA TYR A 37 15.88 18.19 -8.01
C TYR A 37 16.29 19.20 -9.11
N ILE A 38 15.45 19.40 -10.12
CA ILE A 38 15.71 20.35 -11.21
C ILE A 38 15.73 21.80 -10.69
N GLN A 39 14.79 22.16 -9.83
CA GLN A 39 14.64 23.52 -9.32
C GLN A 39 15.69 23.89 -8.27
N SER A 40 16.31 22.91 -7.61
CA SER A 40 17.27 23.15 -6.53
C SER A 40 18.63 23.70 -6.98
N GLY A 41 18.96 23.66 -8.27
CA GLY A 41 20.19 24.27 -8.80
C GLY A 41 21.47 23.76 -8.10
N GLU A 42 22.18 24.66 -7.40
CA GLU A 42 23.40 24.33 -6.65
C GLU A 42 23.15 23.43 -5.43
N ASP A 43 21.92 23.40 -4.89
CA ASP A 43 21.53 22.56 -3.75
C ASP A 43 21.01 21.16 -4.16
N ASN A 44 21.25 20.74 -5.41
CA ASN A 44 20.74 19.47 -5.94
C ASN A 44 21.11 18.23 -5.12
N MET A 45 22.23 18.26 -4.38
CA MET A 45 22.64 17.17 -3.49
C MET A 45 21.69 16.99 -2.31
N LYS A 46 21.12 18.08 -1.77
CA LYS A 46 20.10 18.00 -0.72
C LYS A 46 18.80 17.42 -1.26
N ALA A 47 18.37 17.88 -2.44
CA ALA A 47 17.18 17.36 -3.11
C ALA A 47 17.32 15.87 -3.50
N LEU A 48 18.53 15.43 -3.85
CA LEU A 48 18.82 14.01 -4.08
C LEU A 48 18.68 13.19 -2.81
N GLU A 49 19.18 13.69 -1.68
CA GLU A 49 19.06 12.99 -0.41
C GLU A 49 17.59 12.90 0.05
N GLU A 50 16.82 13.96 -0.15
CA GLU A 50 15.37 13.95 0.06
C GLU A 50 14.68 12.91 -0.83
N THR A 51 15.07 12.82 -2.11
CA THR A 51 14.55 11.81 -3.05
C THR A 51 14.85 10.39 -2.59
N LYS A 52 16.05 10.11 -2.05
CA LYS A 52 16.37 8.78 -1.47
C LYS A 52 15.50 8.45 -0.27
N ASN A 53 15.23 9.44 0.58
CA ASN A 53 14.34 9.27 1.72
C ASN A 53 12.91 8.94 1.27
N PHE A 54 12.37 9.67 0.29
CA PHE A 54 11.07 9.35 -0.29
C PHE A 54 11.04 7.98 -0.96
N THR A 55 12.11 7.58 -1.64
CA THR A 55 12.23 6.25 -2.27
C THR A 55 12.17 5.14 -1.22
N THR A 56 12.90 5.30 -0.10
CA THR A 56 12.90 4.33 1.01
C THR A 56 11.52 4.23 1.67
N GLN A 57 10.88 5.37 1.93
CA GLN A 57 9.52 5.41 2.50
C GLN A 57 8.50 4.77 1.56
N SER A 58 8.59 5.06 0.26
CA SER A 58 7.73 4.50 -0.78
C SER A 58 7.83 2.98 -0.84
N LEU A 59 9.07 2.45 -0.83
CA LEU A 59 9.32 1.01 -0.83
C LEU A 59 8.70 0.33 0.41
N ALA A 60 8.92 0.90 1.60
CA ALA A 60 8.36 0.37 2.84
C ALA A 60 6.82 0.41 2.84
N SER A 61 6.23 1.51 2.37
CA SER A 61 4.78 1.70 2.28
C SER A 61 4.12 0.67 1.37
N VAL A 62 4.65 0.47 0.16
CA VAL A 62 4.12 -0.52 -0.80
C VAL A 62 4.26 -1.94 -0.26
N ALA A 63 5.42 -2.30 0.30
CA ALA A 63 5.64 -3.63 0.87
C ALA A 63 4.64 -3.93 2.00
N TYR A 64 4.41 -2.97 2.89
CA TYR A 64 3.43 -3.10 3.96
C TYR A 64 2.02 -3.31 3.42
N GLN A 65 1.57 -2.47 2.48
CA GLN A 65 0.21 -2.55 1.95
C GLN A 65 -0.06 -3.85 1.16
N ILE A 66 0.93 -4.34 0.41
CA ILE A 66 0.84 -5.64 -0.26
C ILE A 66 0.70 -6.76 0.79
N SER A 67 1.51 -6.72 1.85
CA SER A 67 1.45 -7.68 2.95
C SER A 67 0.07 -7.67 3.62
N THR A 68 -0.46 -6.49 3.96
CA THR A 68 -1.79 -6.35 4.55
C THR A 68 -2.88 -6.92 3.65
N LEU A 69 -2.89 -6.59 2.35
CA LEU A 69 -3.89 -7.11 1.43
C LEU A 69 -3.79 -8.64 1.29
N ALA A 70 -2.58 -9.19 1.17
CA ALA A 70 -2.37 -10.63 1.10
C ALA A 70 -2.89 -11.33 2.36
N SER A 71 -2.61 -10.79 3.55
CA SER A 71 -3.10 -11.34 4.82
C SER A 71 -4.63 -11.30 4.93
N SER A 72 -5.28 -10.20 4.53
CA SER A 72 -6.74 -10.12 4.55
C SER A 72 -7.37 -11.11 3.55
N VAL A 73 -6.78 -11.30 2.36
CA VAL A 73 -7.27 -12.27 1.36
C VAL A 73 -7.07 -13.72 1.83
N LEU A 74 -5.92 -14.05 2.43
CA LEU A 74 -5.70 -15.38 2.99
C LEU A 74 -6.71 -15.69 4.10
N SER A 75 -6.93 -14.73 5.00
CA SER A 75 -7.92 -14.86 6.09
C SER A 75 -9.34 -15.09 5.56
N LEU A 76 -9.70 -14.42 4.46
CA LEU A 76 -10.98 -14.67 3.77
C LEU A 76 -11.08 -16.09 3.24
N LEU A 77 -10.05 -16.57 2.53
CA LEU A 77 -10.04 -17.92 1.98
C LEU A 77 -10.13 -18.98 3.08
N ASP A 78 -9.41 -18.80 4.19
CA ASP A 78 -9.46 -19.70 5.33
C ASP A 78 -10.89 -19.81 5.89
N VAL A 79 -11.53 -18.68 6.19
CA VAL A 79 -12.91 -18.67 6.73
C VAL A 79 -13.92 -19.29 5.75
N LEU A 80 -13.78 -19.02 4.45
CA LEU A 80 -14.64 -19.61 3.42
C LEU A 80 -14.44 -21.13 3.30
N LEU A 81 -13.20 -21.62 3.41
CA LEU A 81 -12.90 -23.05 3.39
C LEU A 81 -13.43 -23.76 4.64
N TYR A 82 -13.23 -23.20 5.84
CA TYR A 82 -13.80 -23.75 7.08
C TYR A 82 -15.33 -23.81 7.04
N SER A 83 -15.99 -22.76 6.56
CA SER A 83 -17.45 -22.76 6.43
C SER A 83 -17.95 -23.77 5.39
N THR A 84 -17.20 -24.02 4.31
CA THR A 84 -17.61 -25.01 3.30
C THR A 84 -17.36 -26.45 3.74
N LEU A 85 -16.25 -26.73 4.44
CA LEU A 85 -15.85 -28.08 4.84
C LEU A 85 -16.56 -28.61 6.10
N PHE A 86 -17.10 -27.73 6.96
CA PHE A 86 -17.72 -28.13 8.24
C PHE A 86 -19.25 -27.95 8.29
N TYR A 87 -19.87 -27.35 7.27
CA TYR A 87 -21.34 -27.27 7.13
C TYR A 87 -21.90 -28.23 6.08
N GLN A 88 -21.17 -29.31 5.77
CA GLN A 88 -21.61 -30.43 4.96
C GLN A 88 -21.73 -31.70 5.79
#